data_AF-A0A259F1J1-F1
#
_entry.id   AF-A0A259F1J1-F1
#
_cell.length_a   1.000
_cell.length_b   1.000
_cell.length_c   1.000
_cell.angle_alpha   90.00
_cell.angle_beta   90.00
_cell.angle_gamma   90.00
#
_symmetry.space_group_name_H-M   'P 1'
#
loop_
_entity.id
_entity.type
_entity.pdbx_description
1 polymer ?
#
loop_
_entity_poly.entity_id
_entity_poly.type
_entity_poly.pdbx_seq_one_letter_code
_entity_poly.pdbx_strand_id
1 'polypeptide(L)'
;MPKRQRRNQDVSVLLSEIVLAGKTMTPPVTAGEMAKRAGISPETLSRMKHLGRGDAAVIGDLAAIVGFRLKLVREDGLQEKMLTGGFFDDD
;
A
#
# COMPACT_ATOMS: atom_id res chain seq x y z
N MET A 1 21.42 -20.94 3.34
CA MET A 1 21.52 -19.57 2.80
C MET A 1 20.14 -18.93 2.84
N PRO A 2 19.92 -17.80 3.53
CA PRO A 2 18.62 -17.16 3.54
C PRO A 2 18.32 -16.62 2.12
N LYS A 3 17.19 -17.04 1.55
CA LYS A 3 16.72 -16.54 0.24
C LYS A 3 16.60 -15.02 0.34
N ARG A 4 17.36 -14.29 -0.47
CA ARG A 4 17.31 -12.82 -0.56
C ARG A 4 15.92 -12.45 -1.11
N GLN A 5 14.98 -12.22 -0.20
CA GLN A 5 13.59 -11.93 -0.54
C GLN A 5 13.54 -10.59 -1.28
N ARG A 6 13.03 -10.60 -2.52
CA ARG A 6 12.96 -9.41 -3.39
C ARG A 6 12.09 -8.34 -2.71
N ARG A 7 12.62 -7.11 -2.64
CA ARG A 7 11.86 -5.91 -2.27
C ARG A 7 10.72 -5.73 -3.28
N ASN A 8 9.49 -5.57 -2.82
CA ASN A 8 8.37 -5.21 -3.69
C ASN A 8 8.31 -3.67 -3.76
N GLN A 9 8.54 -3.13 -4.96
CA GLN A 9 8.61 -1.69 -5.16
C GLN A 9 7.24 -1.03 -5.06
N ASP A 10 6.17 -1.71 -5.49
CA ASP A 10 4.80 -1.20 -5.48
C ASP A 10 4.29 -0.99 -4.06
N VAL A 11 4.59 -1.93 -3.16
CA VAL A 11 4.26 -1.78 -1.73
C VAL A 11 4.98 -0.58 -1.10
N SER A 12 6.24 -0.35 -1.49
CA SER A 12 7.01 0.82 -1.02
C SER A 12 6.41 2.14 -1.51
N VAL A 13 5.91 2.16 -2.75
CA VAL A 13 5.24 3.33 -3.35
C VAL A 13 3.91 3.58 -2.65
N LEU A 14 3.06 2.56 -2.55
CA LEU A 14 1.77 2.64 -1.84
C LEU A 14 1.91 3.17 -0.42
N LEU A 15 2.85 2.63 0.36
CA LEU A 15 3.11 3.12 1.72
C LEU A 15 3.55 4.59 1.75
N SER A 16 4.28 5.04 0.73
CA SER A 16 4.71 6.43 0.63
C SER A 16 3.54 7.35 0.28
N GLU A 17 2.64 6.91 -0.61
CA GLU A 17 1.41 7.63 -0.96
C GLU A 17 0.46 7.76 0.23
N ILE A 18 0.24 6.69 0.98
CA ILE A 18 -0.55 6.72 2.21
C ILE A 18 0.03 7.73 3.19
N VAL A 19 1.35 7.72 3.40
CA VAL A 19 2.00 8.67 4.31
C VAL A 19 1.89 10.12 3.81
N LEU A 20 1.98 10.32 2.50
CA LEU A 20 1.81 11.64 1.89
C LEU A 20 0.38 12.14 2.06
N ALA A 21 -0.62 11.29 1.81
CA ALA A 21 -2.03 11.61 1.99
C ALA A 21 -2.32 12.03 3.44
N GLY A 22 -1.76 11.31 4.43
CA GLY A 22 -1.89 11.68 5.84
C GLY A 22 -1.34 13.09 6.15
N LYS A 23 -0.23 13.48 5.51
CA LYS A 23 0.35 14.82 5.68
C LYS A 23 -0.51 15.94 5.07
N THR A 24 -1.32 15.63 4.05
CA THR A 24 -2.18 16.61 3.37
C THR A 24 -3.57 16.74 4.02
N MET A 25 -3.91 15.88 4.99
CA MET A 25 -5.17 15.99 5.73
C MET A 25 -5.23 17.27 6.59
N THR A 26 -6.43 17.68 6.98
CA THR A 26 -6.66 18.80 7.91
C THR A 26 -7.53 18.31 9.09
N PRO A 27 -6.98 18.17 10.31
CA PRO A 27 -5.58 18.38 10.68
C PRO A 27 -4.63 17.34 10.07
N PRO A 28 -3.34 17.68 9.83
CA PRO A 28 -2.36 16.73 9.31
C PRO A 28 -2.13 15.56 10.25
N VAL A 29 -2.03 14.35 9.71
CA VAL A 29 -1.68 13.14 10.48
C VAL A 29 -0.25 12.74 10.17
N THR A 30 0.60 12.75 11.20
CA THR A 30 2.01 12.38 11.04
C THR A 30 2.19 10.87 10.83
N ALA A 31 3.30 10.45 10.22
CA ALA A 31 3.61 9.02 10.05
C ALA A 31 3.67 8.25 11.38
N GLY A 32 4.20 8.87 12.44
CA GLY A 32 4.24 8.27 13.76
C GLY A 32 2.84 8.10 14.37
N GLU A 33 1.94 9.04 14.12
CA GLU A 33 0.56 8.95 14.59
C GLU A 33 -0.27 7.95 13.80
N MET A 34 -0.09 7.87 12.47
CA MET A 34 -0.67 6.80 11.66
C MET A 34 -0.22 5.43 12.14
N ALA A 35 1.08 5.24 12.41
CA ALA A 35 1.61 3.99 12.95
C ALA A 35 0.92 3.62 14.27
N LYS A 36 0.79 4.57 15.20
CA LYS A 36 0.10 4.37 16.49
C LYS A 36 -1.38 3.98 16.29
N ARG A 37 -2.09 4.68 15.41
CA ARG A 37 -3.50 4.39 15.10
C ARG A 37 -3.69 3.02 14.44
N ALA A 38 -2.71 2.58 13.66
CA ALA A 38 -2.67 1.25 13.05
C ALA A 38 -2.08 0.16 13.98
N GLY A 39 -1.85 0.46 15.26
CA GLY A 39 -1.38 -0.52 16.25
C GLY A 39 0.07 -0.98 16.08
N ILE A 40 0.90 -0.26 15.31
CA ILE A 40 2.31 -0.59 15.06
C ILE A 40 3.27 0.49 15.55
N SER A 41 4.53 0.14 15.73
CA SER A 41 5.56 1.13 16.07
C SER A 41 5.96 1.96 14.84
N PRO A 42 6.38 3.23 15.00
CA PRO A 42 6.90 4.05 13.90
C PRO A 42 8.10 3.42 13.17
N GLU A 43 8.96 2.70 13.89
CA GLU A 43 10.08 1.95 13.33
C GLU A 43 9.59 0.81 12.44
N THR A 44 8.48 0.18 12.81
CA THR A 44 7.86 -0.87 12.01
C THR A 44 7.33 -0.30 10.70
N LEU A 45 6.65 0.85 10.72
CA LEU A 45 6.24 1.56 9.51
C LEU A 45 7.45 1.95 8.63
N SER A 46 8.52 2.47 9.25
CA SER A 46 9.75 2.82 8.56
C SER A 46 10.39 1.61 7.87
N ARG A 47 10.49 0.48 8.58
CA ARG A 47 10.98 -0.80 8.03
C ARG A 47 10.11 -1.30 6.91
N MET A 48 8.77 -1.23 7.04
CA MET A 48 7.84 -1.65 6.00
C MET A 48 8.07 -0.86 4.70
N LYS A 49 8.22 0.45 4.81
CA LYS A 49 8.51 1.33 3.66
C LYS A 49 9.86 1.01 3.03
N HIS A 50 10.91 0.87 3.85
CA HIS A 50 12.26 0.60 3.34
C HIS A 50 12.38 -0.77 2.66
N LEU A 51 11.80 -1.80 3.28
CA LEU A 51 11.84 -3.18 2.81
C LEU A 51 10.80 -3.46 1.71
N GLY A 52 9.84 -2.56 1.49
CA GLY A 52 8.76 -2.74 0.53
C GLY A 52 7.91 -3.97 0.83
N ARG A 53 7.57 -4.17 2.11
CA ARG A 53 6.78 -5.32 2.57
C ARG A 53 6.07 -5.00 3.88
N GLY A 54 4.94 -5.66 4.12
CA GLY A 54 4.18 -5.54 5.36
C GLY A 54 3.00 -6.48 5.37
N ASP A 55 2.33 -6.56 6.52
CA ASP A 55 1.05 -7.25 6.62
C ASP A 55 -0.02 -6.47 5.84
N ALA A 56 -0.78 -7.16 5.00
CA ALA A 56 -1.85 -6.56 4.21
C ALA A 56 -2.94 -5.93 5.09
N ALA A 57 -3.22 -6.51 6.27
CA ALA A 57 -4.16 -5.94 7.23
C ALA A 57 -3.68 -4.57 7.73
N VAL A 58 -2.42 -4.49 8.15
CA VAL A 58 -1.79 -3.24 8.62
C VAL A 58 -1.74 -2.19 7.52
N ILE A 59 -1.43 -2.57 6.28
CA ILE A 59 -1.46 -1.66 5.13
C ILE A 59 -2.90 -1.15 4.88
N GLY A 60 -3.90 -2.02 5.03
CA GLY A 60 -5.32 -1.65 4.99
C GLY A 60 -5.71 -0.64 6.07
N ASP A 61 -5.28 -0.85 7.30
CA ASP A 61 -5.55 0.06 8.42
C ASP A 61 -4.90 1.43 8.20
N LEU A 62 -3.65 1.45 7.73
CA LEU A 62 -2.94 2.69 7.37
C LEU A 62 -3.68 3.46 6.26
N ALA A 63 -4.16 2.75 5.23
CA ALA A 63 -4.93 3.34 4.15
C ALA A 63 -6.28 3.90 4.65
N ALA A 64 -6.96 3.17 5.54
CA ALA A 64 -8.24 3.60 6.10
C ALA A 64 -8.12 4.90 6.92
N ILE A 65 -7.02 5.08 7.65
CA ILE A 65 -6.75 6.32 8.41
C ILE A 65 -6.75 7.56 7.51
N VAL A 66 -6.27 7.43 6.28
CA VAL A 66 -6.19 8.53 5.30
C VAL A 66 -7.38 8.56 4.34
N GLY A 67 -8.40 7.74 4.58
CA GLY A 67 -9.63 7.67 3.76
C GLY A 67 -9.49 6.86 2.47
N PHE A 68 -8.40 6.13 2.29
CA PHE A 68 -8.24 5.22 1.14
C PHE A 68 -8.95 3.90 1.38
N ARG A 69 -9.43 3.29 0.30
CA ARG A 69 -10.01 1.95 0.30
C ARG A 69 -9.18 1.05 -0.61
N LEU A 70 -8.47 0.09 -0.01
CA LEU A 70 -7.72 -0.90 -0.77
C LEU A 70 -8.64 -2.03 -1.20
N LYS A 71 -8.45 -2.51 -2.43
CA LYS A 71 -9.11 -3.69 -2.97
C LYS A 71 -8.04 -4.60 -3.54
N LEU A 72 -8.05 -5.87 -3.16
CA LEU A 72 -7.19 -6.87 -3.80
C LEU A 72 -7.69 -7.12 -5.21
N VAL A 73 -6.77 -6.98 -6.16
CA VAL A 73 -7.00 -7.22 -7.57
C VAL A 73 -6.06 -8.32 -8.01
N ARG A 74 -6.54 -9.21 -8.88
CA ARG A 74 -5.72 -10.24 -9.48
C ARG A 74 -4.84 -9.63 -10.56
N GLU A 75 -3.56 -9.94 -10.52
CA GLU A 75 -2.56 -9.46 -11.49
C GLU A 75 -2.59 -10.31 -12.78
N ASP A 76 -3.78 -10.62 -13.29
CA ASP A 76 -3.96 -11.41 -14.52
C ASP A 76 -4.22 -10.54 -15.75
N GLY A 77 -4.01 -9.21 -15.65
CA GLY A 77 -4.23 -8.24 -16.73
C GLY A 77 -5.69 -8.13 -17.18
N LEU A 78 -6.59 -8.95 -16.62
CA LEU A 78 -7.98 -9.06 -17.01
C LEU A 78 -8.72 -7.75 -16.76
N GLN A 79 -8.43 -7.08 -15.64
CA GLN A 79 -9.02 -5.78 -15.33
C GLN A 79 -8.55 -4.69 -16.30
N GLU A 80 -7.29 -4.75 -16.73
CA GLU A 80 -6.75 -3.82 -17.73
C GLU A 80 -7.43 -4.04 -19.08
N LYS A 81 -7.59 -5.31 -19.52
CA LYS A 81 -8.38 -5.68 -20.70
C LYS A 81 -9.85 -5.26 -20.61
N MET A 82 -10.48 -5.37 -19.43
CA MET A 82 -11.85 -4.87 -19.20
C MET A 82 -11.93 -3.34 -19.32
N LEU A 83 -10.94 -2.61 -18.82
CA LEU A 83 -10.92 -1.14 -18.85
C LEU A 83 -10.59 -0.58 -20.23
N THR A 84 -9.77 -1.28 -21.01
CA THR A 84 -9.37 -0.86 -22.37
C THR A 84 -10.34 -1.32 -23.45
N GLY A 85 -11.34 -2.14 -23.12
CA GLY A 85 -12.33 -2.68 -24.05
C GLY A 85 -11.90 -3.96 -24.78
N GLY A 86 -10.62 -4.36 -24.68
CA GLY A 86 -10.08 -5.57 -25.30
C GLY A 86 -10.39 -6.87 -24.56
N PHE A 87 -11.51 -6.93 -23.83
CA PHE A 87 -11.90 -8.11 -23.05
C PHE A 87 -12.35 -9.28 -23.95
N PHE A 88 -12.93 -8.97 -25.11
CA PHE A 88 -13.39 -9.95 -26.09
C PHE A 88 -12.49 -10.05 -27.32
N ASP A 89 -11.42 -9.26 -27.37
CA ASP A 89 -10.43 -9.32 -28.44
C ASP A 89 -9.49 -10.50 -28.16
N ASP A 90 -9.97 -11.71 -28.46
CA ASP A 90 -9.14 -12.88 -28.70
C ASP A 90 -8.71 -12.84 -30.19
N ASP A 91 -7.52 -12.31 -30.44
CA ASP A 91 -6.68 -12.57 -31.61
C ASP A 91 -5.23 -12.82 -31.16
#